data_AF-A0A7J6WCA8-F1
#
_entry.id   AF-A0A7J6WCA8-F1
#
_cell.length_a   1.000
_cell.length_b   1.000
_cell.length_c   1.000
_cell.angle_alpha   90.00
_cell.angle_beta   90.00
_cell.angle_gamma   90.00
#
_symmetry.space_group_name_H-M   'P 1'
#
loop_
_entity.id
_entity.type
_entity.pdbx_description
1 polymer ?
#
loop_
_entity_poly.entity_id
_entity_poly.type
_entity_poly.pdbx_seq_one_letter_code
_entity_poly.pdbx_strand_id
1 'polypeptide(L)'
;MMRLTSKLKLVKAKLKEWSKVHFSRLSERTATAKDELHRIQKEIQQRPLDIVLAQLEIDATETFLELSKQEEASLFQKAKQKNVLLGDGNNSHFHRIVQGRKSRNTILSITDLQGNHMTDVNSVNAAFLSYYHHPLAEEHQG
;
A
#
# COMPACT_ATOMS: atom_id res chain seq x y z
N MET A 1 4.91 -22.89 37.21
CA MET A 1 5.17 -22.28 35.87
C MET A 1 4.12 -21.18 35.55
N MET A 2 4.06 -20.10 36.35
CA MET A 2 2.98 -19.07 36.23
C MET A 2 3.43 -17.60 36.27
N ARG A 3 4.69 -17.30 36.63
CA ARG A 3 5.13 -15.90 36.76
C ARG A 3 5.27 -15.18 35.41
N LEU A 4 5.79 -15.87 34.40
CA LEU A 4 5.96 -15.32 33.04
C LEU A 4 4.61 -15.10 32.35
N THR A 5 3.71 -16.09 32.40
CA THR A 5 2.40 -16.01 31.77
C THR A 5 1.52 -14.94 32.40
N SER A 6 1.57 -14.75 33.72
CA SER A 6 0.88 -13.65 34.40
C SER A 6 1.43 -12.27 34.01
N LYS A 7 2.76 -12.11 33.93
CA LYS A 7 3.40 -10.86 33.45
C LYS A 7 3.01 -10.55 32.00
N LEU A 8 3.03 -11.55 31.12
CA LEU A 8 2.62 -11.38 29.72
C LEU A 8 1.13 -11.03 29.58
N LYS A 9 0.25 -11.60 30.41
CA LYS A 9 -1.17 -11.24 30.44
C LYS A 9 -1.38 -9.78 30.85
N LEU A 10 -0.64 -9.30 31.85
CA LEU A 10 -0.70 -7.90 32.27
C LEU A 10 -0.25 -6.94 31.15
N VAL A 11 0.88 -7.25 30.52
CA VAL A 11 1.42 -6.47 29.39
C VAL A 11 0.43 -6.46 28.22
N LYS A 12 -0.15 -7.61 27.88
CA LYS A 12 -1.18 -7.72 26.84
C LYS A 12 -2.41 -6.86 27.16
N ALA A 13 -2.86 -6.83 28.41
CA ALA A 13 -4.00 -6.00 28.83
C ALA A 13 -3.70 -4.51 28.64
N LYS A 14 -2.53 -4.05 29.09
CA LYS A 14 -2.09 -2.65 28.92
C LYS A 14 -1.89 -2.25 27.46
N LEU A 15 -1.30 -3.12 26.64
CA LEU A 15 -1.19 -2.90 25.20
C LEU A 15 -2.55 -2.82 24.51
N LYS A 16 -3.53 -3.62 24.94
CA LYS A 16 -4.89 -3.58 24.38
C LYS A 16 -5.62 -2.29 24.75
N GLU A 17 -5.44 -1.82 25.99
CA GLU A 17 -5.95 -0.53 26.46
C GLU A 17 -5.35 0.63 25.64
N TRP A 18 -4.01 0.68 25.55
CA TRP A 18 -3.30 1.66 24.73
C TRP A 18 -3.73 1.61 23.26
N SER A 19 -3.83 0.41 22.68
CA SER A 19 -4.23 0.22 21.30
C SER A 19 -5.66 0.72 21.05
N LYS A 20 -6.59 0.49 21.99
CA LYS A 20 -7.95 1.01 21.88
C LYS A 20 -7.93 2.54 21.84
N VAL A 21 -7.22 3.19 22.77
CA VAL A 21 -7.18 4.66 22.84
C VAL A 21 -6.58 5.27 21.56
N HIS A 22 -5.48 4.73 21.06
CA HIS A 22 -4.74 5.33 19.94
C HIS A 22 -5.24 4.91 18.55
N PHE A 23 -5.68 3.66 18.36
CA PHE A 23 -6.06 3.15 17.04
C PHE A 23 -7.57 3.07 16.82
N SER A 24 -8.43 3.06 17.85
CA SER A 24 -9.88 2.95 17.61
C SER A 24 -10.46 4.20 16.96
N ARG A 25 -9.82 5.36 17.18
CA ARG A 25 -10.21 6.64 16.59
C ARG A 25 -9.31 7.07 15.44
N LEU A 26 -8.31 6.27 15.06
CA LEU A 26 -7.39 6.66 13.99
C LEU A 26 -8.13 6.80 12.66
N SER A 27 -8.96 5.81 12.31
CA SER A 27 -9.78 5.86 11.09
C SER A 27 -10.78 7.02 11.08
N GLU A 28 -11.41 7.28 12.23
CA GLU A 28 -12.30 8.44 12.41
C GLU A 28 -11.55 9.76 12.24
N ARG A 29 -10.36 9.90 12.85
CA ARG A 29 -9.51 11.09 12.71
C ARG A 29 -9.01 11.29 11.28
N THR A 30 -8.62 10.22 10.58
CA THR A 30 -8.22 10.30 9.17
C THR A 30 -9.41 10.74 8.30
N ALA A 31 -10.60 10.19 8.54
CA ALA A 31 -11.81 10.59 7.83
C ALA A 31 -12.15 12.07 8.08
N THR A 32 -12.14 12.54 9.32
CA THR A 32 -12.37 13.95 9.66
C THR A 32 -11.33 14.87 9.01
N ALA A 33 -10.04 14.49 9.05
CA ALA A 33 -8.97 15.28 8.42
C ALA A 33 -9.14 15.33 6.89
N LYS A 34 -9.59 14.24 6.27
CA LYS A 34 -9.91 14.19 4.85
C LYS A 34 -11.07 15.12 4.52
N ASP A 35 -12.14 15.09 5.29
CA ASP A 35 -13.32 15.94 5.07
C ASP A 35 -12.98 17.43 5.21
N GLU A 36 -12.15 17.77 6.20
CA GLU A 36 -11.67 19.14 6.39
C GLU A 36 -10.79 19.60 5.22
N LEU A 37 -9.87 18.77 4.74
CA LEU A 37 -9.08 19.06 3.55
C LEU A 37 -9.99 19.30 2.33
N HIS A 38 -11.01 18.47 2.11
CA HIS A 38 -11.96 18.67 1.01
C HIS A 38 -12.75 19.97 1.15
N ARG A 39 -13.10 20.37 2.38
CA ARG A 39 -13.79 21.64 2.64
C ARG A 39 -12.90 22.81 2.23
N ILE A 40 -11.65 22.83 2.68
CA ILE A 40 -10.68 23.89 2.37
C ILE A 40 -10.42 23.94 0.86
N GLN A 41 -10.24 22.79 0.20
CA GLN A 41 -10.04 22.71 -1.25
C GLN A 41 -11.22 23.30 -2.04
N LYS A 42 -12.46 23.07 -1.60
CA LYS A 42 -13.64 23.69 -2.21
C LYS A 42 -13.65 25.21 -2.04
N GLU A 43 -13.21 25.70 -0.90
CA GLU A 43 -13.13 27.15 -0.65
C GLU A 43 -12.03 27.81 -1.50
N ILE A 44 -10.89 27.14 -1.73
CA ILE A 44 -9.80 27.63 -2.59
C ILE A 44 -10.25 27.73 -4.04
N GLN A 45 -11.00 26.75 -4.52
CA GLN A 45 -11.58 26.81 -5.87
C GLN A 45 -12.45 28.05 -6.08
N GLN A 46 -13.08 28.58 -5.03
CA GLN A 46 -13.88 29.80 -5.09
C GLN A 46 -13.04 31.07 -4.92
N ARG A 47 -11.89 31.00 -4.24
CA ARG A 47 -11.02 32.14 -3.91
C ARG A 47 -9.54 31.79 -4.11
N PRO A 48 -9.07 31.66 -5.36
CA PRO A 48 -7.74 31.12 -5.65
C PRO A 48 -6.56 32.06 -5.29
N LEU A 49 -6.82 33.33 -5.02
CA LEU A 49 -5.80 34.33 -4.68
C LEU A 49 -5.67 34.57 -3.16
N ASP A 50 -6.41 33.82 -2.34
CA ASP A 50 -6.36 33.94 -0.88
C ASP A 50 -5.16 33.16 -0.32
N ILE A 51 -4.11 33.90 0.06
CA ILE A 51 -2.85 33.34 0.57
C ILE A 51 -3.05 32.62 1.91
N VAL A 52 -3.97 33.12 2.75
CA VAL A 52 -4.24 32.51 4.06
C VAL A 52 -4.89 31.15 3.88
N LEU A 53 -5.82 31.07 2.93
CA LEU A 53 -6.52 29.83 2.61
C LEU A 53 -5.57 28.79 1.96
N ALA A 54 -4.66 29.24 1.09
CA ALA A 54 -3.62 28.37 0.52
C ALA A 54 -2.69 27.78 1.60
N GLN A 55 -2.30 28.58 2.59
CA GLN A 55 -1.51 28.06 3.72
C GLN A 55 -2.30 27.03 4.54
N LEU A 56 -3.58 27.28 4.79
CA LEU A 56 -4.45 26.36 5.51
C LEU A 56 -4.61 25.02 4.77
N GLU A 57 -4.63 25.02 3.42
CA GLU A 57 -4.65 23.78 2.64
C GLU A 57 -3.37 22.98 2.80
N ILE A 58 -2.21 23.64 2.80
CA ILE A 58 -0.91 22.97 3.00
C ILE A 58 -0.91 22.26 4.37
N ASP A 59 -1.29 22.97 5.43
CA ASP A 59 -1.31 22.44 6.79
C ASP A 59 -2.32 21.29 6.95
N ALA A 60 -3.51 21.42 6.34
CA ALA A 60 -4.53 20.37 6.33
C ALA A 60 -4.08 19.14 5.53
N THR A 61 -3.37 19.35 4.43
CA THR A 61 -2.80 18.27 3.60
C THR A 61 -1.74 17.50 4.36
N GLU A 62 -0.81 18.21 5.03
CA GLU A 62 0.23 17.57 5.85
C GLU A 62 -0.39 16.73 6.97
N THR A 63 -1.38 17.30 7.67
CA THR A 63 -2.11 16.60 8.74
C THR A 63 -2.81 15.33 8.23
N PHE A 64 -3.50 15.43 7.08
CA PHE A 64 -4.17 14.28 6.47
C PHE A 64 -3.18 13.19 6.02
N LEU A 65 -2.04 13.58 5.42
CA LEU A 65 -1.01 12.65 4.98
C LEU A 65 -0.39 11.88 6.16
N GLU A 66 -0.07 12.56 7.25
CA GLU A 66 0.49 11.92 8.44
C GLU A 66 -0.50 10.92 9.07
N LEU A 67 -1.77 11.31 9.21
CA LEU A 67 -2.81 10.42 9.72
C LEU A 67 -3.04 9.21 8.80
N SER A 68 -3.04 9.43 7.49
CA SER A 68 -3.18 8.37 6.48
C SER A 68 -2.02 7.37 6.55
N LYS A 69 -0.79 7.86 6.71
CA LYS A 69 0.40 7.02 6.88
C LYS A 69 0.33 6.17 8.15
N GLN A 70 -0.16 6.73 9.25
CA GLN A 70 -0.37 5.98 10.49
C GLN A 70 -1.46 4.90 10.33
N GLU A 71 -2.55 5.21 9.62
CA GLU A 71 -3.62 4.26 9.33
C GLU A 71 -3.12 3.11 8.46
N GLU A 72 -2.38 3.42 7.40
CA GLU A 72 -1.76 2.42 6.52
C GLU A 72 -0.83 1.50 7.31
N ALA A 73 0.04 2.06 8.17
CA ALA A 73 0.93 1.27 9.02
C ALA A 73 0.15 0.35 9.97
N SER A 74 -0.97 0.83 10.53
CA SER A 74 -1.86 0.01 11.37
C SER A 74 -2.50 -1.13 10.59
N LEU A 75 -3.00 -0.87 9.38
CA LEU A 75 -3.58 -1.87 8.50
C LEU A 75 -2.54 -2.90 8.06
N PHE A 76 -1.34 -2.46 7.71
CA PHE A 76 -0.22 -3.32 7.38
C PHE A 76 0.12 -4.26 8.54
N GLN A 77 0.21 -3.75 9.76
CA GLN A 77 0.50 -4.57 10.94
C GLN A 77 -0.59 -5.62 11.19
N LYS A 78 -1.88 -5.23 11.05
CA LYS A 78 -3.01 -6.17 11.16
C LYS A 78 -2.96 -7.25 10.07
N ALA A 79 -2.65 -6.86 8.83
CA ALA A 79 -2.51 -7.78 7.73
C ALA A 79 -1.34 -8.75 7.94
N LYS A 80 -0.19 -8.26 8.42
CA LYS A 80 0.99 -9.07 8.77
C LYS A 80 0.65 -10.08 9.87
N GLN A 81 -0.03 -9.65 10.94
CA GLN A 81 -0.48 -10.55 12.01
C GLN A 81 -1.39 -11.65 11.45
N LYS A 82 -2.36 -11.29 10.59
CA LYS A 82 -3.25 -12.25 9.94
C LYS A 82 -2.49 -13.21 9.04
N ASN A 83 -1.48 -12.73 8.32
CA ASN A 83 -0.64 -13.55 7.48
C ASN A 83 0.23 -14.52 8.28
N VAL A 84 0.78 -14.12 9.43
CA VAL A 84 1.51 -15.05 10.31
C VAL A 84 0.57 -16.13 10.87
N LEU A 85 -0.68 -15.79 11.16
CA LEU A 85 -1.65 -16.75 11.72
C LEU A 85 -2.22 -17.72 10.68
N LEU A 86 -2.48 -17.26 9.46
CA LEU A 86 -3.22 -18.00 8.44
C LEU A 86 -2.40 -18.32 7.19
N GLY A 87 -1.26 -17.68 6.98
CA GLY A 87 -0.53 -17.69 5.70
C GLY A 87 0.07 -19.03 5.33
N ASP A 88 0.50 -19.82 6.33
CA ASP A 88 1.13 -21.12 6.09
C ASP A 88 0.11 -22.26 5.92
N GLY A 89 -1.17 -21.99 6.22
CA GLY A 89 -2.25 -22.93 5.94
C GLY A 89 -2.65 -22.85 4.48
N ASN A 90 -2.80 -24.00 3.81
CA ASN A 90 -3.39 -24.13 2.46
C ASN A 90 -4.90 -23.79 2.46
N ASN A 91 -5.23 -22.59 2.88
CA ASN A 91 -6.57 -22.09 3.08
C ASN A 91 -6.90 -21.00 2.04
N SER A 92 -8.15 -20.57 2.02
CA SER A 92 -8.63 -19.54 1.09
C SER A 92 -7.88 -18.20 1.21
N HIS A 93 -7.29 -17.90 2.38
CA HIS A 93 -6.48 -16.70 2.58
C HIS A 93 -5.13 -16.79 1.85
N PHE A 94 -4.43 -17.91 1.96
CA PHE A 94 -3.19 -18.17 1.21
C PHE A 94 -3.42 -18.05 -0.30
N HIS A 95 -4.44 -18.73 -0.84
CA HIS A 95 -4.74 -18.66 -2.27
C HIS A 95 -5.13 -17.26 -2.74
N ARG A 96 -5.85 -16.47 -1.93
CA ARG A 96 -6.18 -15.07 -2.26
C ARG A 96 -4.93 -14.19 -2.32
N ILE A 97 -3.97 -14.38 -1.40
CA ILE A 97 -2.69 -13.67 -1.45
C ILE A 97 -1.89 -14.06 -2.69
N VAL A 98 -1.81 -15.35 -3.01
CA VAL A 98 -1.11 -15.85 -4.21
C VAL A 98 -1.74 -15.28 -5.48
N GLN A 99 -3.06 -15.28 -5.59
CA GLN A 99 -3.77 -14.71 -6.74
C GLN A 99 -3.52 -13.21 -6.89
N GLY A 100 -3.55 -12.45 -5.78
CA GLY A 100 -3.23 -11.02 -5.80
C GLY A 100 -1.78 -10.74 -6.20
N ARG A 101 -0.83 -11.56 -5.73
CA ARG A 101 0.59 -11.48 -6.16
C ARG A 101 0.74 -11.81 -7.64
N LYS A 102 0.08 -12.88 -8.12
CA LYS A 102 0.06 -13.24 -9.53
C LYS A 102 -0.46 -12.08 -10.38
N SER A 103 -1.59 -11.48 -10.01
CA SER A 103 -2.17 -10.35 -10.75
C SER A 103 -1.23 -9.14 -10.83
N ARG A 104 -0.57 -8.77 -9.72
CA ARG A 104 0.37 -7.64 -9.71
C ARG A 104 1.65 -7.91 -10.49
N ASN A 105 2.12 -9.15 -10.48
CA ASN A 105 3.36 -9.55 -11.14
C ASN A 105 3.14 -9.97 -12.60
N THR A 106 1.89 -9.97 -13.08
CA THR A 106 1.60 -10.30 -14.49
C THR A 106 1.94 -9.08 -15.34
N ILE A 107 2.88 -9.26 -16.26
CA ILE A 107 3.20 -8.24 -17.27
C ILE A 107 2.06 -8.24 -18.28
N LEU A 108 1.31 -7.14 -18.33
CA LEU A 108 0.15 -6.98 -19.21
C LEU A 108 0.50 -6.40 -20.58
N SER A 109 1.64 -5.72 -20.70
CA SER A 109 2.07 -5.12 -21.96
C SER A 109 3.57 -4.88 -22.00
N ILE A 110 4.16 -5.01 -23.18
CA ILE A 110 5.56 -4.68 -23.48
C ILE A 110 5.60 -3.82 -24.74
N THR A 111 6.53 -2.88 -24.77
CA THR A 111 6.85 -2.11 -25.98
C THR A 111 8.13 -2.68 -26.59
N ASP A 112 8.08 -3.06 -27.87
CA ASP A 112 9.24 -3.58 -28.62
C ASP A 112 10.22 -2.44 -29.01
N LEU A 113 11.43 -2.81 -29.45
CA LEU A 113 12.50 -1.90 -29.88
C LEU A 113 12.07 -0.98 -31.04
N GLN A 114 11.10 -1.41 -31.83
CA GLN A 114 10.51 -0.66 -32.96
C GLN A 114 9.35 0.25 -32.51
N GLY A 115 9.09 0.39 -31.20
CA GLY A 115 8.06 1.27 -30.65
C GLY A 115 6.64 0.71 -30.69
N ASN A 116 6.47 -0.57 -31.02
CA ASN A 116 5.17 -1.21 -31.10
C ASN A 116 4.69 -1.65 -29.70
N HIS A 117 3.50 -1.20 -29.30
CA HIS A 117 2.87 -1.62 -28.04
C HIS A 117 2.13 -2.95 -28.20
N MET A 118 2.57 -3.97 -27.48
CA MET A 118 1.94 -5.28 -27.45
C MET A 118 1.21 -5.47 -26.13
N THR A 119 -0.06 -5.84 -26.19
CA THR A 119 -0.93 -6.11 -25.02
C THR A 119 -1.37 -7.57 -24.94
N ASP A 120 -1.13 -8.36 -26.00
CA ASP A 120 -1.43 -9.79 -26.02
C ASP A 120 -0.34 -10.60 -25.30
N VAL A 121 -0.74 -11.57 -24.49
CA VAL A 121 0.17 -12.37 -23.66
C VAL A 121 1.17 -13.16 -24.49
N ASN A 122 0.78 -13.67 -25.67
CA ASN A 122 1.68 -14.43 -26.53
C ASN A 122 2.68 -13.49 -27.21
N SER A 123 2.20 -12.34 -27.68
CA SER A 123 3.03 -11.28 -28.25
C SER A 123 4.07 -10.74 -27.26
N VAL A 124 3.65 -10.48 -26.02
CA VAL A 124 4.52 -10.06 -24.90
C VAL A 124 5.61 -11.09 -24.62
N ASN A 125 5.26 -12.38 -24.54
CA ASN A 125 6.24 -13.44 -24.34
C ASN A 125 7.24 -13.55 -25.51
N ALA A 126 6.76 -13.44 -26.75
CA ALA A 126 7.61 -13.50 -27.93
C ALA A 126 8.61 -12.34 -28.00
N ALA A 127 8.15 -11.11 -27.74
CA ALA A 127 9.00 -9.92 -27.69
C ALA A 127 10.01 -9.98 -26.53
N PHE A 128 9.59 -10.50 -25.38
CA PHE A 128 10.49 -10.72 -24.25
C PHE A 128 11.59 -11.73 -24.60
N LEU A 129 11.24 -12.86 -25.22
CA LEU A 129 12.21 -13.86 -25.66
C LEU A 129 13.16 -13.31 -26.74
N SER A 130 12.66 -12.59 -27.74
CA SER A 130 13.51 -11.99 -28.79
C SER A 130 14.50 -10.99 -28.22
N TYR A 131 14.08 -10.20 -27.21
CA TYR A 131 14.96 -9.28 -26.51
C TYR A 131 16.09 -9.98 -25.75
N TYR A 132 15.89 -11.17 -25.18
CA TYR A 132 16.97 -11.89 -24.50
C TYR A 132 17.85 -12.71 -25.46
N HIS A 133 17.31 -13.16 -26.60
CA HIS A 133 18.08 -13.88 -27.60
C HIS A 133 19.01 -12.97 -28.43
N HIS A 134 18.67 -11.69 -28.63
CA HIS A 134 19.48 -10.77 -29.44
C HIS A 134 20.82 -10.35 -28.76
N PRO A 135 20.90 -10.02 -27.45
CA PRO A 135 22.13 -9.68 -26.77
C PRO A 135 23.06 -10.88 -26.57
N LEU A 136 22.50 -12.08 -26.39
CA LEU A 136 23.27 -13.32 -26.21
C LEU A 136 23.97 -13.78 -27.50
N ALA A 137 23.62 -13.23 -28.66
CA ALA A 137 24.26 -13.54 -29.94
C ALA A 137 25.49 -12.65 -30.22
N GLU A 138 25.64 -11.50 -29.55
CA GLU A 138 26.75 -10.56 -29.80
C GLU A 138 27.95 -10.75 -28.84
N GLU A 139 27.82 -11.53 -27.76
CA GLU A 139 28.92 -11.80 -26.81
C GLU A 139 29.78 -13.04 -27.14
N HIS A 140 29.64 -13.64 -28.34
CA HIS A 140 30.43 -14.81 -28.76
C HIS A 140 31.34 -14.57 -29.99
N GLN A 141 31.71 -13.32 -30.25
CA GLN A 141 32.82 -12.97 -31.14
C GLN A 141 33.86 -12.14 -30.39
N GLY A 142 34.54 -12.79 -29.44
CA GLY A 142 35.76 -12.31 -28.78
C GLY A 142 36.83 -13.37 -28.85
#